data_AF-A0A3B0B070-F1
#
_entry.id   AF-A0A3B0B070-F1
#
_cell.length_a   1.000
_cell.length_b   1.000
_cell.length_c   1.000
_cell.angle_alpha   90.00
_cell.angle_beta   90.00
_cell.angle_gamma   90.00
#
_symmetry.space_group_name_H-M   'P 1'
#
loop_
_entity.id
_entity.type
_entity.pdbx_description
1 polymer ?
#
loop_
_entity_poly.entity_id
_entity_poly.type
_entity_poly.pdbx_seq_one_letter_code
_entity_poly.pdbx_strand_id
1 'polypeptide(L)'
;MTADRWQALGFGAAVHVLRFGVIMGALAFAPLLGISGWYLGLFANLACVLFAVVLVTVRGLWRVSGLFSAWRGRTAALLLVPFIIEVLLWVVPNGLVERPPGFGLWALTLLLVGVNEELISRVVVLERMRRSFAPASAVALTGALFGLQHLSAFATTGRGVDDVLLNVLVSACYGIGLAAFQYRFRWVLPLILIHAATDFTTILSANPLPDPVVAITCLAFLATAAVILRPLVSKKLAGAPRLA
;
A
#
# COMPACT_ATOMS: atom_id res chain seq x y z
N MET A 1 25.98 7.49 -0.47
CA MET A 1 24.70 7.84 -1.14
C MET A 1 24.77 9.26 -1.64
N THR A 2 24.16 9.58 -2.80
CA THR A 2 24.12 10.96 -3.33
C THR A 2 23.12 11.82 -2.55
N ALA A 3 23.29 13.15 -2.58
CA ALA A 3 22.36 14.09 -1.93
C ALA A 3 20.91 13.90 -2.38
N ASP A 4 20.68 13.67 -3.69
CA ASP A 4 19.35 13.40 -4.24
C ASP A 4 18.69 12.13 -3.66
N ARG A 5 19.45 11.07 -3.40
CA ARG A 5 18.92 9.84 -2.78
C ARG A 5 18.47 10.08 -1.35
N TRP A 6 19.23 10.86 -0.57
CA TRP A 6 18.82 11.26 0.78
C TRP A 6 17.57 12.13 0.76
N GLN A 7 17.48 13.09 -0.17
CA GLN A 7 16.29 13.91 -0.34
C GLN A 7 15.06 13.09 -0.74
N ALA A 8 15.22 12.08 -1.60
CA ALA A 8 14.13 11.18 -1.98
C ALA A 8 13.62 10.35 -0.80
N LEU A 9 14.53 9.80 0.01
CA LEU A 9 14.17 9.04 1.21
C LEU A 9 13.51 9.94 2.27
N GLY A 10 14.11 11.10 2.54
CA GLY A 10 13.57 12.09 3.46
C GLY A 10 12.19 12.57 3.03
N PHE A 11 11.97 12.80 1.73
CA PHE A 11 10.64 13.11 1.19
C PHE A 11 9.63 12.00 1.46
N GLY A 12 9.98 10.75 1.17
CA GLY A 12 9.10 9.60 1.41
C GLY A 12 8.71 9.48 2.89
N ALA A 13 9.69 9.53 3.78
CA ALA A 13 9.47 9.51 5.22
C ALA A 13 8.60 10.69 5.68
N ALA A 14 8.89 11.92 5.23
CA ALA A 14 8.12 13.11 5.58
C ALA A 14 6.65 12.99 5.16
N VAL A 15 6.37 12.45 3.97
CA VAL A 15 4.98 12.24 3.52
C VAL A 15 4.22 11.28 4.43
N HIS A 16 4.82 10.18 4.88
CA HIS A 16 4.17 9.26 5.82
C HIS A 16 4.01 9.86 7.22
N VAL A 17 4.99 10.63 7.71
CA VAL A 17 4.87 11.36 8.99
C VAL A 17 3.75 12.40 8.91
N LEU A 18 3.66 13.15 7.83
CA LEU A 18 2.57 14.11 7.62
C LEU A 18 1.21 13.41 7.53
N ARG A 19 1.11 12.27 6.83
CA ARG A 19 -0.10 11.45 6.81
C ARG A 19 -0.50 11.02 8.23
N PHE A 20 0.45 10.57 9.04
CA PHE A 20 0.18 10.23 10.44
C PHE A 20 -0.29 11.45 11.24
N GLY A 21 0.31 12.63 11.03
CA GLY A 21 -0.18 13.89 11.58
C GLY A 21 -1.62 14.21 11.18
N VAL A 22 -2.01 13.95 9.93
CA VAL A 22 -3.41 14.09 9.47
C VAL A 22 -4.34 13.13 10.22
N ILE A 23 -3.94 11.88 10.44
CA ILE A 23 -4.71 10.92 11.23
C ILE A 23 -4.92 11.45 12.65
N MET A 24 -3.84 11.83 13.34
CA MET A 24 -3.91 12.32 14.71
C MET A 24 -4.74 13.61 14.82
N GLY A 25 -4.55 14.56 13.90
CA GLY A 25 -5.34 15.78 13.85
C GLY A 25 -6.83 15.51 13.59
N ALA A 26 -7.14 14.60 12.68
CA ALA A 26 -8.53 14.21 12.38
C ALA A 26 -9.19 13.54 13.59
N LEU A 27 -8.50 12.62 14.26
CA LEU A 27 -9.00 11.95 15.47
C LEU A 27 -9.21 12.92 16.64
N ALA A 28 -8.36 13.95 16.78
CA ALA A 28 -8.51 14.97 17.81
C ALA A 28 -9.65 15.96 17.51
N PHE A 29 -9.86 16.32 16.24
CA PHE A 29 -10.86 17.31 15.84
C PHE A 29 -12.27 16.75 15.65
N ALA A 30 -12.39 15.50 15.19
CA ALA A 30 -13.67 14.87 14.88
C ALA A 30 -14.69 14.88 16.04
N PRO A 31 -14.31 14.63 17.31
CA PRO A 31 -15.24 14.71 18.44
C PRO A 31 -15.84 16.11 18.63
N LEU A 32 -15.10 17.17 18.30
CA LEU A 32 -15.59 18.56 18.38
C LEU A 32 -16.70 18.84 17.36
N LEU A 33 -16.79 18.02 16.30
CA LEU A 33 -17.85 18.05 15.30
C LEU A 33 -18.99 17.06 15.62
N GLY A 34 -18.97 16.41 16.79
CA GLY A 34 -19.93 15.37 17.15
C GLY A 34 -19.71 14.03 16.45
N ILE A 35 -18.56 13.81 15.82
CA ILE A 35 -18.20 12.54 15.19
C ILE A 35 -17.56 11.62 16.24
N SER A 36 -18.12 10.44 16.45
CA SER A 36 -17.66 9.50 17.48
C SER A 36 -17.77 8.03 17.02
N GLY A 37 -17.20 7.12 17.82
CA GLY A 37 -17.26 5.68 17.56
C GLY A 37 -16.61 5.30 16.23
N TRP A 38 -17.26 4.42 15.47
CA TRP A 38 -16.76 3.90 14.19
C TRP A 38 -16.55 4.98 13.12
N TYR A 39 -17.28 6.10 13.20
CA TYR A 39 -17.15 7.21 12.26
C TYR A 39 -15.86 8.00 12.42
N LEU A 40 -15.15 7.87 13.55
CA LEU A 40 -13.81 8.47 13.73
C LEU A 40 -12.81 7.91 12.72
N GLY A 41 -12.79 6.58 12.55
CA GLY A 41 -11.92 5.91 11.58
C GLY A 41 -12.26 6.30 10.14
N LEU A 42 -13.57 6.41 9.83
CA LEU A 42 -14.03 6.88 8.53
C LEU A 42 -13.57 8.32 8.25
N PHE A 43 -13.77 9.22 9.22
CA PHE A 43 -13.38 10.63 9.10
C PHE A 43 -11.87 10.80 8.93
N ALA A 44 -11.06 10.09 9.72
CA ALA A 44 -9.61 10.12 9.58
C ALA A 44 -9.16 9.63 8.20
N ASN A 45 -9.75 8.55 7.68
CA ASN A 45 -9.44 8.06 6.34
C ASN A 45 -9.87 9.03 5.24
N LEU A 46 -11.03 9.69 5.38
CA LEU A 46 -11.45 10.74 4.46
C LEU A 46 -10.45 11.90 4.42
N ALA A 47 -9.99 12.37 5.59
CA ALA A 47 -8.95 13.40 5.69
C ALA A 47 -7.64 12.96 5.00
N CYS A 48 -7.22 11.70 5.18
CA CYS A 48 -6.05 11.15 4.49
C CYS A 48 -6.25 11.04 2.97
N VAL A 49 -7.44 10.69 2.49
CA VAL A 49 -7.77 10.70 1.04
C VAL A 49 -7.62 12.10 0.49
N LEU A 50 -8.18 13.12 1.15
CA LEU A 50 -8.05 14.51 0.74
C LEU A 50 -6.58 14.94 0.70
N PHE A 51 -5.80 14.61 1.72
CA PHE A 51 -4.36 14.85 1.75
C PHE A 51 -3.63 14.20 0.56
N ALA A 52 -3.91 12.93 0.27
CA ALA A 52 -3.32 12.21 -0.85
C ALA A 52 -3.71 12.82 -2.21
N VAL A 53 -4.99 13.14 -2.40
CA VAL A 53 -5.52 13.80 -3.61
C VAL A 53 -4.86 15.15 -3.83
N VAL A 54 -4.68 15.97 -2.78
CA VAL A 54 -3.98 17.25 -2.87
C VAL A 54 -2.54 17.05 -3.32
N LEU A 55 -1.80 16.11 -2.70
CA LEU A 55 -0.41 15.83 -3.08
C LEU A 55 -0.29 15.35 -4.54
N VAL A 56 -1.16 14.44 -4.97
CA VAL A 56 -1.17 13.94 -6.34
C VAL A 56 -1.51 15.05 -7.34
N THR A 57 -2.46 15.93 -7.00
CA THR A 57 -2.89 17.05 -7.84
C THR A 57 -1.80 18.10 -7.99
N VAL A 58 -1.27 18.62 -6.87
CA VAL A 58 -0.24 19.65 -6.86
C VAL A 58 1.02 19.20 -7.58
N ARG A 59 1.35 17.91 -7.51
CA ARG A 59 2.51 17.32 -8.20
C ARG A 59 2.21 16.85 -9.64
N GLY A 60 0.98 17.03 -10.13
CA GLY A 60 0.58 16.65 -11.49
C GLY A 60 0.65 15.14 -11.77
N LEU A 61 0.52 14.31 -10.74
CA LEU A 61 0.81 12.87 -10.82
C LEU A 61 -0.36 12.02 -11.35
N TRP A 62 -1.54 12.60 -11.53
CA TRP A 62 -2.69 11.93 -12.14
C TRP A 62 -2.34 11.27 -13.48
N ARG A 63 -1.57 11.98 -14.32
CA ARG A 63 -1.18 11.54 -15.67
C ARG A 63 -0.31 10.28 -15.66
N VAL A 64 0.41 10.03 -14.57
CA VAL A 64 1.35 8.90 -14.45
C VAL A 64 0.86 7.79 -13.51
N SER A 65 -0.23 8.03 -12.76
CA SER A 65 -0.83 7.05 -11.85
C SER A 65 -1.48 5.87 -12.58
N GLY A 66 -2.05 6.14 -13.76
CA GLY A 66 -2.92 5.23 -14.49
C GLY A 66 -4.23 4.90 -13.78
N LEU A 67 -4.69 5.76 -12.86
CA LEU A 67 -5.97 5.60 -12.18
C LEU A 67 -7.15 5.48 -13.16
N PHE A 68 -7.14 6.29 -14.22
CA PHE A 68 -8.20 6.32 -15.24
C PHE A 68 -7.98 5.32 -16.39
N SER A 69 -7.04 4.38 -16.24
CA SER A 69 -6.80 3.35 -17.25
C SER A 69 -7.66 2.12 -16.95
N ALA A 70 -8.54 1.77 -17.87
CA ALA A 70 -9.38 0.57 -17.72
C ALA A 70 -8.61 -0.75 -17.94
N TRP A 71 -7.50 -0.73 -18.69
CA TRP A 71 -6.76 -1.93 -19.07
C TRP A 71 -5.28 -1.66 -19.37
N ARG A 72 -4.39 -2.55 -18.90
CA ARG A 72 -2.93 -2.49 -19.14
C ARG A 72 -2.34 -3.74 -19.76
N GLY A 73 -3.18 -4.63 -20.31
CA GLY A 73 -2.74 -5.85 -20.99
C GLY A 73 -2.80 -7.10 -20.13
N ARG A 74 -2.79 -8.26 -20.80
CA ARG A 74 -2.94 -9.58 -20.18
C ARG A 74 -1.86 -9.87 -19.15
N THR A 75 -0.61 -9.48 -19.41
CA THR A 75 0.50 -9.68 -18.45
C THR A 75 0.27 -8.92 -17.15
N ALA A 76 -0.27 -7.69 -17.21
CA ALA A 76 -0.60 -6.94 -16.01
C ALA A 76 -1.72 -7.66 -15.23
N ALA A 77 -2.79 -8.08 -15.90
CA ALA A 77 -3.88 -8.82 -15.25
C ALA A 77 -3.40 -10.14 -14.61
N LEU A 78 -2.56 -10.93 -15.31
CA LEU A 78 -2.01 -12.17 -14.78
C LEU A 78 -1.11 -11.95 -13.54
N LEU A 79 -0.37 -10.85 -13.50
CA LEU A 79 0.50 -10.52 -12.37
C LEU A 79 -0.26 -9.90 -11.18
N LEU A 80 -1.57 -9.69 -11.30
CA LEU A 80 -2.44 -9.40 -10.14
C LEU A 80 -2.88 -10.67 -9.40
N VAL A 81 -2.80 -11.85 -10.05
CA VAL A 81 -3.31 -13.11 -9.50
C VAL A 81 -2.79 -13.44 -8.09
N PRO A 82 -1.49 -13.28 -7.76
CA PRO A 82 -1.00 -13.56 -6.41
C PRO A 82 -1.71 -12.74 -5.32
N PHE A 83 -2.07 -11.49 -5.62
CA PHE A 83 -2.78 -10.63 -4.68
C PHE A 83 -4.27 -10.97 -4.59
N ILE A 84 -4.88 -11.42 -5.70
CA ILE A 84 -6.25 -11.93 -5.68
C ILE A 84 -6.32 -13.23 -4.87
N ILE A 85 -5.33 -14.12 -5.02
CA ILE A 85 -5.24 -15.34 -4.22
C ILE A 85 -5.19 -15.00 -2.74
N GLU A 86 -4.39 -14.00 -2.32
CA GLU A 86 -4.37 -13.55 -0.93
C GLU A 86 -5.76 -13.17 -0.43
N VAL A 87 -6.50 -12.33 -1.17
CA VAL A 87 -7.87 -11.95 -0.80
C VAL A 87 -8.75 -13.20 -0.60
N LEU A 88 -8.63 -14.19 -1.49
CA LEU A 88 -9.41 -15.42 -1.43
C LEU A 88 -8.99 -16.34 -0.27
N LEU A 89 -7.71 -16.37 0.11
CA LEU A 89 -7.21 -17.17 1.23
C LEU A 89 -7.88 -16.77 2.54
N TRP A 90 -8.14 -15.48 2.76
CA TRP A 90 -8.84 -14.99 3.94
C TRP A 90 -10.36 -15.27 3.93
N VAL A 91 -10.92 -15.66 2.78
CA VAL A 91 -12.36 -15.92 2.62
C VAL A 91 -12.66 -17.41 2.61
N VAL A 92 -11.84 -18.24 1.98
CA VAL A 92 -12.15 -19.65 1.74
C VAL A 92 -11.56 -20.54 2.84
N PRO A 93 -12.29 -21.56 3.34
CA PRO A 93 -13.66 -21.96 2.97
C PRO A 93 -14.76 -21.32 3.83
N ASN A 94 -14.41 -20.67 4.93
CA ASN A 94 -15.35 -20.36 6.01
C ASN A 94 -16.13 -19.05 5.83
N GLY A 95 -15.77 -18.26 4.82
CA GLY A 95 -16.39 -16.97 4.51
C GLY A 95 -15.96 -15.84 5.45
N LEU A 96 -16.76 -14.78 5.40
CA LEU A 96 -16.62 -13.59 6.24
C LEU A 96 -17.72 -13.57 7.29
N VAL A 97 -17.38 -13.10 8.49
CA VAL A 97 -18.31 -12.90 9.60
C VAL A 97 -18.60 -11.41 9.69
N GLU A 98 -19.87 -11.05 9.70
CA GLU A 98 -20.26 -9.67 9.94
C GLU A 98 -19.90 -9.26 11.37
N ARG A 99 -19.21 -8.12 11.50
CA ARG A 99 -18.81 -7.54 12.78
C ARG A 99 -19.21 -6.07 12.79
N PRO A 100 -19.56 -5.47 13.94
CA PRO A 100 -19.74 -4.03 14.03
C PRO A 100 -18.55 -3.29 13.40
N PRO A 101 -18.78 -2.20 12.64
CA PRO A 101 -20.06 -1.55 12.33
C PRO A 101 -20.89 -2.14 11.16
N GLY A 102 -20.58 -3.35 10.71
CA GLY A 102 -21.26 -4.02 9.59
C GLY A 102 -20.48 -3.92 8.28
N PHE A 103 -20.84 -4.76 7.31
CA PHE A 103 -20.08 -4.89 6.06
C PHE A 103 -19.95 -3.59 5.28
N GLY A 104 -21.03 -2.81 5.17
CA GLY A 104 -21.02 -1.58 4.38
C GLY A 104 -20.03 -0.54 4.90
N LEU A 105 -20.01 -0.30 6.21
CA LEU A 105 -19.12 0.71 6.79
C LEU A 105 -17.66 0.24 6.83
N TRP A 106 -17.41 -1.06 7.04
CA TRP A 106 -16.07 -1.63 6.85
C TRP A 106 -15.59 -1.49 5.41
N ALA A 107 -16.40 -1.87 4.43
CA ALA A 107 -16.04 -1.78 3.02
C ALA A 107 -15.72 -0.34 2.60
N LEU A 108 -16.55 0.62 3.03
CA LEU A 108 -16.30 2.04 2.74
C LEU A 108 -15.01 2.53 3.41
N THR A 109 -14.81 2.24 4.69
CA THR A 109 -13.63 2.70 5.44
C THR A 109 -12.35 2.14 4.81
N LEU A 110 -12.34 0.85 4.49
CA LEU A 110 -11.15 0.17 3.94
C LEU A 110 -10.93 0.50 2.46
N LEU A 111 -11.98 0.83 1.72
CA LEU A 111 -11.82 1.45 0.40
C LEU A 111 -11.13 2.81 0.51
N LEU A 112 -11.50 3.64 1.48
CA LEU A 112 -10.80 4.91 1.72
C LEU A 112 -9.36 4.68 2.17
N VAL A 113 -9.08 3.65 2.99
CA VAL A 113 -7.71 3.20 3.32
C VAL A 113 -6.94 2.91 2.04
N GLY A 114 -7.43 1.99 1.20
CA GLY A 114 -6.80 1.64 -0.07
C GLY A 114 -6.57 2.84 -0.97
N VAL A 115 -7.54 3.76 -1.10
CA VAL A 115 -7.37 4.99 -1.89
C VAL A 115 -6.23 5.84 -1.35
N ASN A 116 -6.26 6.20 -0.06
CA ASN A 116 -5.25 7.12 0.46
C ASN A 116 -3.86 6.49 0.51
N GLU A 117 -3.74 5.23 0.89
CA GLU A 117 -2.45 4.57 1.01
C GLU A 117 -1.79 4.27 -0.32
N GLU A 118 -2.56 3.87 -1.34
CA GLU A 118 -2.02 3.63 -2.68
C GLU A 118 -1.66 4.94 -3.39
N LEU A 119 -2.46 6.00 -3.24
CA LEU A 119 -2.11 7.31 -3.80
C LEU A 119 -0.83 7.85 -3.15
N ILE A 120 -0.68 7.75 -1.82
CA ILE A 120 0.54 8.16 -1.14
C ILE A 120 1.73 7.30 -1.58
N SER A 121 1.63 5.98 -1.44
CA SER A 121 2.79 5.10 -1.54
C SER A 121 3.17 4.82 -3.00
N ARG A 122 2.19 4.46 -3.83
CA ARG A 122 2.39 3.99 -5.21
C ARG A 122 2.42 5.13 -6.22
N VAL A 123 1.74 6.24 -5.94
CA VAL A 123 1.73 7.41 -6.83
C VAL A 123 2.72 8.48 -6.39
N VAL A 124 2.71 8.91 -5.12
CA VAL A 124 3.58 10.01 -4.66
C VAL A 124 5.01 9.54 -4.31
N VAL A 125 5.15 8.61 -3.36
CA VAL A 125 6.45 8.17 -2.83
C VAL A 125 7.24 7.41 -3.89
N LEU A 126 6.64 6.38 -4.51
CA LEU A 126 7.30 5.59 -5.54
C LEU A 126 7.76 6.44 -6.74
N GLU A 127 6.98 7.45 -7.13
CA GLU A 127 7.36 8.34 -8.23
C GLU A 127 8.54 9.26 -7.88
N ARG A 128 8.71 9.62 -6.60
CA ARG A 128 9.94 10.29 -6.15
C ARG A 128 11.12 9.32 -6.14
N MET A 129 10.93 8.12 -5.60
CA MET A 129 11.98 7.10 -5.46
C MET A 129 12.53 6.64 -6.80
N ARG A 130 11.67 6.40 -7.79
CA ARG A 130 12.07 5.92 -9.12
C ARG A 130 13.01 6.86 -9.88
N ARG A 131 13.01 8.15 -9.53
CA ARG A 131 13.88 9.16 -10.16
C ARG A 131 15.31 9.12 -9.60
N SER A 132 15.47 8.59 -8.38
CA SER A 132 16.75 8.61 -7.64
C SER A 132 17.37 7.24 -7.45
N PHE A 133 16.57 6.18 -7.58
CA PHE A 133 16.96 4.81 -7.29
C PHE A 133 16.71 3.88 -8.48
N ALA A 134 17.51 2.81 -8.55
CA ALA A 134 17.24 1.71 -9.48
C ALA A 134 15.89 1.04 -9.15
N PRO A 135 15.24 0.35 -10.11
CA PRO A 135 13.89 -0.20 -9.92
C PRO A 135 13.71 -1.02 -8.63
N ALA A 136 14.64 -1.95 -8.36
CA ALA A 136 14.58 -2.79 -7.17
C ALA A 136 14.67 -1.98 -5.86
N SER A 137 15.61 -1.04 -5.77
CA SER A 137 15.76 -0.18 -4.59
C SER A 137 14.57 0.77 -4.40
N ALA A 138 14.04 1.35 -5.48
CA ALA A 138 12.87 2.23 -5.41
C ALA A 138 11.65 1.49 -4.86
N VAL A 139 11.42 0.26 -5.33
CA VAL A 139 10.35 -0.63 -4.87
C VAL A 139 10.56 -1.05 -3.43
N ALA A 140 11.76 -1.54 -3.08
CA ALA A 140 12.08 -2.01 -1.73
C ALA A 140 11.93 -0.90 -0.68
N LEU A 141 12.46 0.29 -0.95
CA LEU A 141 12.36 1.44 -0.04
C LEU A 141 10.91 1.91 0.11
N THR A 142 10.14 1.95 -0.99
CA THR A 142 8.71 2.30 -0.93
C THR A 142 7.94 1.29 -0.09
N GLY A 143 8.17 -0.01 -0.30
CA GLY A 143 7.53 -1.06 0.48
C GLY A 143 7.91 -1.02 1.96
N ALA A 144 9.18 -0.77 2.28
CA ALA A 144 9.63 -0.59 3.66
C ALA A 144 8.94 0.59 4.35
N LEU A 145 8.87 1.76 3.69
CA LEU A 145 8.16 2.94 4.23
C LEU A 145 6.66 2.67 4.41
N PHE A 146 6.06 1.94 3.46
CA PHE A 146 4.66 1.51 3.55
C PHE A 146 4.42 0.56 4.73
N GLY A 147 5.34 -0.36 5.04
CA GLY A 147 5.28 -1.15 6.26
C GLY A 147 5.40 -0.28 7.51
N LEU A 148 6.43 0.57 7.57
CA LEU A 148 6.74 1.41 8.74
C LEU A 148 5.60 2.36 9.13
N GLN A 149 4.76 2.82 8.20
CA GLN A 149 3.62 3.66 8.56
C GLN A 149 2.63 2.98 9.52
N HIS A 150 2.63 1.64 9.59
CA HIS A 150 1.78 0.86 10.49
C HIS A 150 2.24 0.91 11.95
N LEU A 151 3.44 1.46 12.23
CA LEU A 151 3.82 1.83 13.59
C LEU A 151 2.86 2.84 14.23
N SER A 152 2.06 3.56 13.42
CA SER A 152 0.95 4.38 13.90
C SER A 152 -0.05 3.62 14.78
N ALA A 153 -0.16 2.30 14.61
CA ALA A 153 -1.02 1.45 15.42
C ALA A 153 -0.68 1.50 16.92
N PHE A 154 0.58 1.80 17.29
CA PHE A 154 0.96 2.03 18.68
C PHE A 154 0.24 3.23 19.31
N ALA A 155 -0.10 4.24 18.51
CA ALA A 155 -0.76 5.45 18.97
C ALA A 155 -2.29 5.39 18.80
N THR A 156 -2.80 4.56 17.90
CA THR A 156 -4.21 4.56 17.49
C THR A 156 -4.98 3.32 17.94
N THR A 157 -4.30 2.30 18.49
CA THR A 157 -4.91 1.03 18.90
C THR A 157 -4.32 0.53 20.21
N GLY A 158 -4.95 -0.50 20.80
CA GLY A 158 -4.43 -1.23 21.96
C GLY A 158 -3.66 -2.51 21.61
N ARG A 159 -3.17 -2.65 20.37
CA ARG A 159 -2.49 -3.88 19.90
C ARG A 159 -1.14 -4.06 20.59
N GLY A 160 -0.75 -5.31 20.81
CA GLY A 160 0.55 -5.68 21.39
C GLY A 160 1.73 -5.38 20.46
N VAL A 161 2.93 -5.27 21.03
CA VAL A 161 4.16 -4.95 20.27
C VAL A 161 4.42 -5.94 19.14
N ASP A 162 4.37 -7.24 19.43
CA ASP A 162 4.67 -8.29 18.45
C ASP A 162 3.69 -8.24 17.27
N ASP A 163 2.41 -8.00 17.56
CA ASP A 163 1.35 -7.90 16.57
C ASP A 163 1.52 -6.67 15.66
N VAL A 164 1.91 -5.53 16.22
CA VAL A 164 2.23 -4.32 15.44
C VAL A 164 3.48 -4.53 14.58
N LEU A 165 4.55 -5.12 15.13
CA LEU A 165 5.78 -5.37 14.38
C LEU A 165 5.59 -6.41 13.27
N LEU A 166 4.79 -7.44 13.51
CA LEU A 166 4.40 -8.41 12.48
C LEU A 166 3.59 -7.73 11.37
N ASN A 167 2.63 -6.86 11.73
CA ASN A 167 1.88 -6.09 10.76
C ASN A 167 2.79 -5.18 9.90
N VAL A 168 3.80 -4.55 10.51
CA VAL A 168 4.81 -3.75 9.77
C VAL A 168 5.56 -4.62 8.75
N LEU A 169 5.98 -5.82 9.13
CA LEU A 169 6.70 -6.75 8.25
C LEU A 169 5.82 -7.25 7.09
N VAL A 170 4.62 -7.73 7.41
CA VAL A 170 3.66 -8.25 6.41
C VAL A 170 3.27 -7.15 5.42
N SER A 171 2.93 -5.96 5.94
CA SER A 171 2.64 -4.79 5.12
C SER A 171 3.83 -4.38 4.26
N ALA A 172 5.07 -4.48 4.75
CA ALA A 172 6.25 -4.19 3.93
C ALA A 172 6.38 -5.16 2.74
N CYS A 173 6.20 -6.47 2.96
CA CYS A 173 6.24 -7.48 1.91
C CYS A 173 5.15 -7.27 0.85
N TYR A 174 3.91 -7.03 1.30
CA TYR A 174 2.79 -6.66 0.42
C TYR A 174 3.07 -5.35 -0.34
N GLY A 175 3.61 -4.37 0.40
CA GLY A 175 4.19 -3.11 -0.04
C GLY A 175 5.04 -3.23 -1.28
N ILE A 176 6.06 -4.09 -1.18
CA ILE A 176 7.03 -4.40 -2.23
C ILE A 176 6.33 -4.97 -3.47
N GLY A 177 5.41 -5.93 -3.30
CA GLY A 177 4.64 -6.53 -4.39
C GLY A 177 3.87 -5.49 -5.20
N LEU A 178 3.03 -4.69 -4.53
CA LEU A 178 2.21 -3.66 -5.19
C LEU A 178 3.07 -2.53 -5.77
N ALA A 179 4.15 -2.13 -5.09
CA ALA A 179 5.08 -1.12 -5.61
C ALA A 179 5.79 -1.60 -6.88
N ALA A 180 6.20 -2.87 -6.96
CA ALA A 180 6.76 -3.46 -8.18
C ALA A 180 5.74 -3.40 -9.32
N PHE A 181 4.50 -3.79 -9.04
CA PHE A 181 3.42 -3.76 -10.02
C PHE A 181 3.20 -2.35 -10.56
N GLN A 182 3.04 -1.37 -9.67
CA GLN A 182 2.85 0.02 -10.07
C GLN A 182 4.06 0.57 -10.83
N TYR A 183 5.28 0.21 -10.42
CA TYR A 183 6.49 0.64 -11.08
C TYR A 183 6.46 0.25 -12.56
N ARG A 184 6.04 -0.98 -12.87
CA ARG A 184 6.02 -1.49 -14.24
C ARG A 184 4.80 -1.05 -15.04
N PHE A 185 3.60 -1.16 -14.47
CA PHE A 185 2.35 -1.06 -15.24
C PHE A 185 1.63 0.27 -15.11
N ARG A 186 1.93 1.08 -14.07
CA ARG A 186 1.21 2.33 -13.77
C ARG A 186 -0.30 2.12 -13.86
N TRP A 187 -0.83 1.32 -12.95
CA TRP A 187 -2.24 0.91 -12.91
C TRP A 187 -2.72 0.83 -11.46
N VAL A 188 -2.88 2.00 -10.84
CA VAL A 188 -3.14 2.07 -9.40
C VAL A 188 -4.55 1.65 -9.01
N LEU A 189 -5.54 1.78 -9.91
CA LEU A 189 -6.94 1.46 -9.60
C LEU A 189 -7.13 0.01 -9.10
N PRO A 190 -6.66 -1.04 -9.81
CA PRO A 190 -6.77 -2.41 -9.28
C PRO A 190 -5.99 -2.59 -7.97
N LEU A 191 -4.90 -1.85 -7.74
CA LEU A 191 -4.16 -1.94 -6.46
C LEU A 191 -4.97 -1.36 -5.30
N ILE A 192 -5.69 -0.24 -5.52
CA ILE A 192 -6.62 0.33 -4.54
C ILE A 192 -7.68 -0.70 -4.15
N LEU A 193 -8.30 -1.34 -5.15
CA LEU A 193 -9.37 -2.29 -4.93
C LEU A 193 -8.88 -3.57 -4.23
N ILE A 194 -7.72 -4.08 -4.66
CA ILE A 194 -7.11 -5.28 -4.07
C ILE A 194 -6.66 -4.99 -2.64
N HIS A 195 -6.04 -3.84 -2.37
CA HIS A 195 -5.65 -3.45 -1.01
C HIS A 195 -6.87 -3.36 -0.10
N ALA A 196 -7.90 -2.61 -0.53
CA ALA A 196 -9.15 -2.51 0.22
C ALA A 196 -9.80 -3.87 0.47
N ALA A 197 -9.78 -4.76 -0.53
CA ALA A 197 -10.31 -6.11 -0.40
C ALA A 197 -9.48 -6.97 0.56
N THR A 198 -8.14 -6.88 0.51
CA THR A 198 -7.24 -7.59 1.44
C THR A 198 -7.54 -7.17 2.88
N ASP A 199 -7.58 -5.87 3.17
CA ASP A 199 -7.87 -5.40 4.52
C ASP A 199 -9.26 -5.86 4.98
N PHE A 200 -10.25 -5.76 4.09
CA PHE A 200 -11.62 -6.15 4.37
C PHE A 200 -11.74 -7.63 4.70
N THR A 201 -11.11 -8.50 3.91
CA THR A 201 -11.17 -9.94 4.15
C THR A 201 -10.34 -10.34 5.36
N THR A 202 -9.19 -9.71 5.62
CA THR A 202 -8.40 -9.97 6.84
C THR A 202 -9.17 -9.59 8.12
N ILE A 203 -9.83 -8.42 8.16
CA ILE A 203 -10.57 -7.95 9.34
C ILE A 203 -11.81 -8.80 9.63
N LEU A 204 -12.51 -9.21 8.58
CA LEU A 204 -13.81 -9.87 8.67
C LEU A 204 -13.75 -11.38 8.48
N SER A 205 -12.55 -11.94 8.29
CA SER A 205 -12.40 -13.38 8.14
C SER A 205 -13.00 -14.14 9.33
N ALA A 206 -13.70 -15.23 9.04
CA ALA A 206 -14.19 -16.14 10.06
C ALA A 206 -13.04 -16.79 10.84
N ASN A 207 -11.92 -17.06 10.18
CA ASN A 207 -10.77 -17.75 10.73
C ASN A 207 -9.47 -17.10 10.24
N PRO A 208 -8.67 -16.48 11.14
CA PRO A 208 -7.39 -15.93 10.75
C PRO A 208 -6.47 -16.97 10.11
N LEU A 209 -5.68 -16.54 9.13
CA LEU A 209 -4.70 -17.42 8.50
C LEU A 209 -3.61 -17.83 9.51
N PRO A 210 -3.18 -19.11 9.52
CA PRO A 210 -2.03 -19.54 10.31
C PRO A 210 -0.73 -18.85 9.89
N ASP A 211 0.17 -18.59 10.84
CA ASP A 211 1.45 -17.90 10.59
C ASP A 211 2.28 -18.48 9.42
N PRO A 212 2.39 -19.82 9.24
CA PRO A 212 3.11 -20.37 8.10
C PRO A 212 2.51 -19.95 6.75
N VAL A 213 1.19 -19.83 6.66
CA VAL A 213 0.50 -19.38 5.44
C VAL A 213 0.82 -17.92 5.17
N VAL A 214 0.77 -17.07 6.21
CA VAL A 214 1.12 -15.64 6.10
C VAL A 214 2.58 -15.46 5.64
N ALA A 215 3.50 -16.25 6.20
CA ALA A 215 4.91 -16.24 5.78
C ALA A 215 5.09 -16.65 4.31
N ILE A 216 4.38 -17.69 3.85
CA ILE A 216 4.38 -18.13 2.45
C ILE A 216 3.84 -17.03 1.55
N THR A 217 2.73 -16.38 1.92
CA THR A 217 2.20 -15.24 1.15
C THR A 217 3.21 -14.10 1.06
N CYS A 218 3.90 -13.75 2.16
CA CYS A 218 4.94 -12.73 2.13
C CYS A 218 6.06 -13.08 1.12
N LEU A 219 6.54 -14.32 1.11
CA LEU A 219 7.52 -14.79 0.13
C LEU A 219 6.95 -14.74 -1.30
N ALA A 220 5.68 -15.07 -1.50
CA ALA A 220 5.02 -14.98 -2.79
C ALA A 220 4.96 -13.53 -3.31
N PHE A 221 4.74 -12.53 -2.45
CA PHE A 221 4.79 -11.11 -2.84
C PHE A 221 6.19 -10.68 -3.28
N LEU A 222 7.23 -11.10 -2.55
CA LEU A 222 8.62 -10.80 -2.90
C LEU A 222 9.02 -11.48 -4.21
N ALA A 223 8.64 -12.75 -4.42
CA ALA A 223 8.86 -13.47 -5.66
C ALA A 223 8.14 -12.81 -6.84
N THR A 224 6.87 -12.41 -6.64
CA THR A 224 6.07 -11.68 -7.63
C THR A 224 6.73 -10.36 -8.01
N ALA A 225 7.23 -9.60 -7.02
CA ALA A 225 7.99 -8.38 -7.28
C ALA A 225 9.25 -8.63 -8.12
N ALA A 226 10.01 -9.68 -7.80
CA ALA A 226 11.19 -10.06 -8.59
C ALA A 226 10.84 -10.41 -10.05
N VAL A 227 9.77 -11.19 -10.27
CA VAL A 227 9.25 -11.54 -11.60
C VAL A 227 8.82 -10.30 -12.38
N ILE A 228 8.11 -9.37 -11.73
CA ILE A 228 7.67 -8.12 -12.33
C ILE A 228 8.87 -7.27 -12.77
N LEU A 229 9.92 -7.18 -11.93
CA LEU A 229 11.08 -6.33 -12.18
C LEU A 229 12.11 -6.93 -13.14
N ARG A 230 12.14 -8.26 -13.32
CA ARG A 230 13.14 -8.98 -14.14
C ARG A 230 13.39 -8.34 -15.53
N PRO A 231 12.37 -8.02 -16.35
CA PRO A 231 12.60 -7.44 -17.67
C PRO A 231 13.22 -6.04 -17.65
N LEU A 232 13.00 -5.28 -16.56
CA LEU A 232 13.55 -3.94 -16.40
C LEU A 232 15.05 -3.99 -16.06
N VAL A 233 15.46 -4.99 -15.28
CA VAL A 233 16.87 -5.23 -14.94
C VAL A 233 17.63 -5.75 -16.16
N SER A 234 17.08 -6.73 -16.87
CA SER A 234 17.73 -7.30 -18.07
C SER A 234 17.96 -6.27 -19.18
N LYS A 235 17.00 -5.37 -19.44
CA LYS A 235 17.18 -4.28 -20.41
C LYS A 235 18.31 -3.33 -20.04
N LYS A 236 18.49 -3.03 -18.76
CA LYS A 236 19.57 -2.17 -18.27
C LYS A 236 20.95 -2.81 -18.48
N LEU A 237 21.06 -4.12 -18.27
CA LEU A 237 22.30 -4.86 -18.49
C LEU A 237 22.65 -4.97 -19.98
N ALA A 238 21.65 -5.20 -20.85
CA ALA A 238 21.87 -5.29 -22.29
C ALA A 238 22.30 -3.97 -22.95
N GLY A 239 21.95 -2.82 -22.34
CA GLY A 239 22.33 -1.49 -22.82
C GLY A 239 23.62 -0.93 -22.20
N ALA A 240 24.30 -1.66 -21.31
CA ALA A 240 25.58 -1.22 -20.76
C ALA A 240 26.69 -1.38 -21.83
N PRO A 241 27.59 -0.39 -22.00
CA PRO A 241 28.70 -0.53 -22.93
C PRO A 241 29.51 -1.77 -22.55
N ARG A 242 29.75 -2.65 -23.52
CA ARG A 242 30.68 -3.77 -23.33
C ARG A 242 32.04 -3.14 -23.07
N LEU A 243 32.59 -3.34 -21.87
CA LEU A 243 33.98 -3.03 -21.60
C LEU A 243 34.80 -3.91 -22.57
N ALA A 244 35.40 -3.25 -23.56
CA ALA A 244 36.33 -3.86 -24.50
C ALA A 244 37.69 -4.03 -23.83
#